data_AF-A0A954P400-F1
#
_entry.id   AF-A0A954P400-F1
#
_cell.length_a   1.000
_cell.length_b   1.000
_cell.length_c   1.000
_cell.angle_alpha   90.00
_cell.angle_beta   90.00
_cell.angle_gamma   90.00
#
_symmetry.space_group_name_H-M   'P 1'
#
loop_
_entity.id
_entity.type
_entity.pdbx_description
1 polymer ?
#
loop_
_entity_poly.entity_id
_entity_poly.type
_entity_poly.pdbx_seq_one_letter_code
_entity_poly.pdbx_strand_id
1 'polypeptide(L)'
;LVRRAVAAVPGLAGYVGFDLLLLSGTAQWSEPSLVLVEINPRVTTAWLGYRQLTSSRAQLAGMLAGVLPGQLPDWQPGPVGFLPDGTLTTPLAESC
;
A
#
# COMPACT_ATOMS: atom_id res chain seq x y z
N LEU A 1 -3.12 13.65 -1.71
CA LEU A 1 -4.48 13.17 -1.33
C LEU A 1 -4.49 12.59 0.08
N VAL A 2 -3.78 11.48 0.34
CA VAL A 2 -3.77 10.76 1.63
C VAL A 2 -3.54 11.66 2.86
N ARG A 3 -2.53 12.53 2.86
CA ARG A 3 -2.27 13.45 4.00
C ARG A 3 -3.47 14.35 4.35
N ARG A 4 -4.26 14.79 3.34
CA ARG A 4 -5.47 15.57 3.57
C ARG A 4 -6.58 14.73 4.19
N ALA A 5 -6.72 13.47 3.77
CA ALA A 5 -7.68 12.54 4.36
C ALA A 5 -7.35 12.26 5.83
N VAL A 6 -6.08 12.04 6.16
CA VAL A 6 -5.61 11.87 7.55
C VAL A 6 -5.97 13.09 8.41
N ALA A 7 -5.73 14.31 7.91
CA ALA A 7 -6.07 15.53 8.66
C ALA A 7 -7.58 15.75 8.83
N ALA A 8 -8.41 15.21 7.92
CA ALA A 8 -9.85 15.36 7.94
C ALA A 8 -10.58 14.35 8.84
N VAL A 9 -9.92 13.27 9.27
CA VAL A 9 -10.52 12.21 10.09
C VAL A 9 -9.78 12.13 11.44
N PRO A 10 -10.27 12.82 12.48
CA PRO A 10 -9.66 12.78 13.81
C PRO A 10 -9.60 11.35 14.37
N GLY A 11 -8.49 11.02 15.02
CA GLY A 11 -8.31 9.72 15.70
C GLY A 11 -7.69 8.61 14.84
N LEU A 12 -7.41 8.85 13.55
CA LEU A 12 -6.58 7.92 12.78
C LEU A 12 -5.17 7.84 13.37
N ALA A 13 -4.71 6.62 13.67
CA ALA A 13 -3.42 6.35 14.28
C ALA A 13 -2.85 5.01 13.81
N GLY A 14 -1.52 4.87 13.86
CA GLY A 14 -0.82 3.65 13.44
C GLY A 14 -0.90 3.41 11.93
N TYR A 15 -1.03 2.15 11.53
CA TYR A 15 -1.20 1.78 10.13
C TYR A 15 -2.64 2.01 9.67
N VAL A 16 -2.77 2.71 8.54
CA VAL A 16 -4.04 2.98 7.89
C VAL A 16 -3.88 2.67 6.40
N GLY A 17 -4.68 1.74 5.89
CA GLY A 17 -4.79 1.46 4.46
C GLY A 17 -5.66 2.52 3.77
N PHE A 18 -5.27 2.93 2.58
CA PHE A 18 -6.04 3.85 1.74
C PHE A 18 -6.22 3.23 0.36
N ASP A 19 -7.45 2.92 0.00
CA ASP A 19 -7.76 2.35 -1.29
C ASP A 19 -8.08 3.48 -2.27
N LEU A 20 -7.30 3.54 -3.34
CA LEU A 20 -7.34 4.61 -4.33
C LEU A 20 -7.67 4.04 -5.71
N LEU A 21 -8.49 4.76 -6.46
CA LEU A 21 -8.66 4.52 -7.89
C LEU A 21 -7.86 5.56 -8.67
N LEU A 22 -7.05 5.10 -9.61
CA LEU A 22 -6.42 5.96 -10.62
C LEU A 22 -7.36 6.05 -11.80
N LEU A 23 -7.94 7.23 -12.00
CA LEU A 23 -8.77 7.56 -13.15
C LEU A 23 -7.89 8.24 -14.21
N SER A 24 -7.79 7.65 -15.39
CA SER A 24 -7.09 8.23 -16.53
C SER A 24 -7.67 7.70 -17.84
N GLY A 25 -7.41 8.41 -18.95
CA GLY A 25 -7.65 7.87 -20.29
C GLY A 25 -9.11 7.90 -20.76
N THR A 26 -9.95 8.78 -20.19
CA THR A 26 -11.31 9.03 -20.71
C THR A 26 -11.49 10.50 -21.07
N ALA A 27 -12.51 10.83 -21.87
CA ALA A 27 -12.80 12.22 -22.23
C ALA A 27 -13.08 13.14 -21.02
N GLN A 28 -13.55 12.56 -19.90
CA GLN A 28 -13.77 13.28 -18.64
C GLN A 28 -12.51 13.37 -17.78
N TRP A 29 -11.57 12.44 -17.95
CA TRP A 29 -10.32 12.34 -17.19
C TRP A 29 -9.14 12.33 -18.14
N SER A 30 -8.95 13.46 -18.83
CA SER A 30 -7.82 13.66 -19.76
C SER A 30 -6.47 13.59 -19.04
N GLU A 31 -6.43 13.95 -17.76
CA GLU A 31 -5.25 13.87 -16.90
C GLU A 31 -5.45 12.85 -15.76
N PRO A 32 -4.38 12.11 -15.36
CA PRO A 32 -4.46 11.15 -14.26
C PRO A 32 -4.93 11.80 -12.95
N SER A 33 -6.01 11.26 -12.40
CA SER A 33 -6.63 11.75 -11.16
C SER A 33 -6.82 10.60 -10.17
N LEU A 34 -6.47 10.82 -8.90
CA LEU A 34 -6.67 9.84 -7.83
C LEU A 34 -7.97 10.13 -7.08
N VAL A 35 -8.80 9.10 -6.92
CA VAL A 35 -10.00 9.13 -6.08
C VAL A 35 -9.79 8.23 -4.87
N LEU A 36 -10.06 8.75 -3.68
CA LEU A 36 -10.07 7.96 -2.44
C LEU A 36 -11.42 7.24 -2.33
N VAL A 37 -11.40 5.91 -2.20
CA VAL A 37 -12.61 5.09 -2.11
C VAL A 37 -12.84 4.62 -0.68
N GLU A 38 -11.78 4.13 -0.02
CA GLU A 38 -11.89 3.53 1.31
C GLU A 38 -10.71 3.91 2.22
N ILE A 39 -10.99 4.10 3.51
CA ILE A 39 -9.99 4.24 4.56
C ILE A 39 -10.13 3.05 5.51
N ASN A 40 -9.08 2.24 5.61
CA ASN A 40 -9.01 1.06 6.46
C ASN A 40 -8.11 1.33 7.67
N PRO A 41 -8.64 1.72 8.85
CA PRO A 41 -7.83 1.97 10.06
C PRO A 41 -7.38 0.66 10.75
N ARG A 42 -6.86 -0.28 9.94
CA ARG A 42 -6.39 -1.61 10.33
C ARG A 42 -5.45 -2.14 9.26
N VAL A 43 -4.72 -3.20 9.59
CA VAL A 43 -3.94 -3.96 8.61
C VAL A 43 -4.87 -4.55 7.54
N THR A 44 -4.45 -4.47 6.27
CA THR A 44 -5.17 -5.00 5.11
C THR A 44 -4.37 -6.12 4.44
N THR A 45 -4.98 -6.89 3.53
CA THR A 45 -4.31 -7.99 2.81
C THR A 45 -3.08 -7.53 2.03
N ALA A 46 -3.06 -6.27 1.57
CA ALA A 46 -1.90 -5.65 0.90
C ALA A 46 -0.61 -5.72 1.75
N TRP A 47 -0.74 -5.86 3.07
CA TRP A 47 0.37 -6.12 3.99
C TRP A 47 1.25 -7.31 3.60
N LEU A 48 0.64 -8.39 3.09
CA LEU A 48 1.39 -9.56 2.65
C LEU A 48 2.30 -9.24 1.45
N GLY A 49 1.83 -8.38 0.55
CA GLY A 49 2.65 -7.88 -0.56
C GLY A 49 3.77 -6.97 -0.08
N TYR A 50 3.51 -6.09 0.88
CA TYR A 50 4.56 -5.30 1.50
C TYR A 50 5.65 -6.19 2.11
N ARG A 51 5.28 -7.25 2.83
CA ARG A 51 6.26 -8.22 3.38
C ARG A 51 7.14 -8.88 2.33
N GLN A 52 6.68 -8.98 1.07
CA GLN A 52 7.44 -9.53 -0.04
C GLN A 52 8.38 -8.49 -0.67
N LEU A 53 7.96 -7.21 -0.64
CA LEU A 53 8.72 -6.10 -1.20
C LEU A 53 9.68 -5.45 -0.20
N THR A 54 9.71 -5.83 1.08
CA THR A 54 10.73 -5.34 2.02
C THR A 54 11.88 -6.33 2.16
N SER A 55 13.10 -5.81 2.23
CA SER A 55 14.29 -6.59 2.58
C SER A 55 14.31 -7.03 4.05
N SER A 56 13.54 -6.36 4.92
CA SER A 56 13.51 -6.59 6.37
C SER A 56 12.09 -6.62 6.93
N ARG A 57 11.62 -7.83 7.26
CA ARG A 57 10.34 -8.04 7.95
C ARG A 57 10.30 -7.37 9.33
N ALA A 58 11.45 -7.24 9.99
CA ALA A 58 11.56 -6.59 11.30
C ALA A 58 11.32 -5.08 11.22
N GLN A 59 11.83 -4.40 10.19
CA GLN A 59 11.54 -2.97 9.97
C GLN A 59 10.04 -2.74 9.75
N LEU A 60 9.45 -3.54 8.87
CA LEU A 60 8.03 -3.47 8.56
C LEU A 60 7.17 -3.73 9.82
N ALA A 61 7.48 -4.76 10.61
CA ALA A 61 6.80 -5.03 11.89
C ALA A 61 7.01 -3.90 12.92
N GLY A 62 8.20 -3.32 12.98
CA GLY A 62 8.53 -2.21 13.87
C GLY A 62 7.73 -0.94 13.58
N MET A 63 7.34 -0.71 12.31
CA MET A 63 6.41 0.36 11.97
C MET A 63 5.01 0.14 12.54
N LEU A 64 4.47 -1.08 12.46
CA LEU A 64 3.15 -1.40 13.04
C LEU A 64 3.15 -1.26 14.56
N ALA A 65 4.21 -1.75 15.20
CA ALA A 65 4.35 -1.69 16.64
C ALA A 65 4.70 -0.29 17.16
N GLY A 66 4.89 0.70 16.28
CA GLY A 66 5.23 2.07 16.66
C GLY A 66 6.62 2.25 17.26
N VAL A 67 7.49 1.25 17.11
CA VAL A 67 8.87 1.24 17.64
C VAL A 67 9.87 1.87 16.67
N LEU A 68 9.51 1.95 15.38
CA LEU A 68 10.26 2.65 14.33
C LEU A 68 9.38 3.73 13.68
N PRO A 69 8.88 4.73 14.44
CA PRO A 69 7.99 5.73 13.89
C PRO A 69 8.70 6.58 12.82
N GLY A 70 8.10 6.68 11.64
CA GLY A 70 8.59 7.55 10.56
C GLY A 70 9.73 6.98 9.71
N GLN A 71 10.27 5.81 10.04
CA GLN A 71 11.25 5.13 9.21
C GLN A 71 10.53 4.23 8.21
N LEU A 72 10.69 4.51 6.91
CA LEU A 72 10.17 3.65 5.86
C LEU A 72 11.04 2.39 5.74
N PRO A 73 10.46 1.21 5.41
CA PRO A 73 11.23 0.02 5.15
C PRO A 73 12.04 0.20 3.87
N ASP A 74 13.13 -0.55 3.76
CA ASP A 74 13.88 -0.66 2.50
C ASP A 74 13.06 -1.50 1.49
N TRP A 75 12.42 -0.81 0.55
CA TRP A 75 11.58 -1.43 -0.49
C TRP A 75 12.41 -1.93 -1.67
N GLN A 76 12.09 -3.14 -2.12
CA GLN A 76 12.47 -3.73 -3.38
C GLN A 76 11.45 -3.31 -4.45
N PRO A 77 11.91 -2.86 -5.62
CA PRO A 77 11.01 -2.53 -6.72
C PRO A 77 10.40 -3.81 -7.30
N GLY A 78 9.15 -3.71 -7.77
CA GLY A 78 8.48 -4.78 -8.49
C GLY A 78 7.02 -4.93 -8.11
N PRO A 79 6.22 -5.61 -8.94
CA PRO A 79 4.83 -5.89 -8.64
C PRO A 79 4.71 -7.06 -7.65
N VAL A 80 3.59 -7.09 -6.92
CA VAL A 80 3.11 -8.27 -6.22
C VAL A 80 1.71 -8.58 -6.72
N GLY A 81 1.50 -9.80 -7.19
CA GLY A 81 0.17 -10.28 -7.53
C GLY A 81 -0.42 -11.17 -6.43
N PHE A 82 -1.74 -11.28 -6.45
CA PHE A 82 -2.52 -12.14 -5.56
C PHE A 82 -3.42 -13.02 -6.42
N LEU A 83 -3.44 -14.31 -6.13
CA LEU A 83 -4.45 -15.23 -6.65
C LEU A 83 -5.79 -15.01 -5.90
N PRO A 84 -6.92 -15.44 -6.47
CA PRO A 84 -8.23 -15.30 -5.81
C PRO A 84 -8.32 -15.97 -4.43
N ASP A 85 -7.49 -16.98 -4.17
CA ASP A 85 -7.41 -17.68 -2.87
C ASP A 85 -6.51 -16.96 -1.84
N GLY A 86 -5.93 -15.81 -2.21
CA GLY A 86 -5.04 -15.01 -1.36
C GLY A 86 -3.57 -15.42 -1.42
N THR A 87 -3.20 -16.42 -2.22
CA THR A 87 -1.81 -16.81 -2.43
C THR A 87 -1.06 -15.73 -3.22
N LEU A 88 0.19 -15.44 -2.82
CA LEU A 88 1.04 -14.48 -3.53
C LEU A 88 1.59 -15.10 -4.82
N THR A 89 1.54 -14.35 -5.92
CA THR A 89 2.30 -14.68 -7.12
C THR A 89 3.64 -13.95 -7.07
N THR A 90 4.75 -14.68 -7.03
CA THR A 90 6.07 -14.08 -7.30
C THR A 90 6.09 -13.55 -8.74
N PRO A 91 6.79 -12.45 -9.04
CA PRO A 91 7.06 -12.10 -10.42
C PRO A 91 7.73 -13.30 -11.08
N LEU A 92 7.18 -13.75 -12.23
CA LEU A 92 7.96 -14.61 -13.12
C LEU A 92 9.24 -13.82 -13.41
N ALA A 93 10.40 -14.43 -13.16
CA ALA A 93 11.63 -13.91 -13.72
C ALA A 93 11.37 -13.76 -15.22
N GLU A 94 11.43 -12.54 -15.75
CA GLU A 94 11.38 -12.34 -17.18
C GLU A 94 12.58 -13.12 -17.74
N SER A 95 12.31 -14.27 -18.34
CA SER A 95 13.28 -14.99 -19.15
C SER A 95 13.62 -14.08 -20.33
N CYS A 96 14.73 -13.36 -20.22
CA CYS A 96 15.42 -12.82 -21.39
C CYS A 96 15.90 -13.96 -22.29
#